data_AF-X1FF16-F1
#
_entry.id   AF-X1FF16-F1
#
_cell.length_a   1.000
_cell.length_b   1.000
_cell.length_c   1.000
_cell.angle_alpha   90.00
_cell.angle_beta   90.00
_cell.angle_gamma   90.00
#
_symmetry.space_group_name_H-M   'P 1'
#
loop_
_entity.id
_entity.type
_entity.pdbx_description
1 polymer ?
#
loop_
_entity_poly.entity_id
_entity_poly.type
_entity_poly.pdbx_seq_one_letter_code
_entity_poly.pdbx_strand_id
1 'polypeptide(L)' 'SDDAQITSVINGFSNALSNQNWDKARSYCFYGSGSYNNVINLENVVAQLSSMIENVTLDYSLLL' A
#
# COMPACT_ATOMS: atom_id res chain seq x y z
N SER A 1 -18.13 -4.12 15.62
CA SER A 1 -19.00 -4.20 14.44
C SER A 1 -18.14 -4.51 13.24
N ASP A 2 -18.76 -5.01 12.17
CA ASP A 2 -18.07 -5.25 10.90
C ASP A 2 -17.42 -3.95 10.38
N ASP A 3 -18.08 -2.80 10.56
CA ASP A 3 -17.55 -1.48 10.21
C ASP A 3 -16.20 -1.18 10.86
N ALA A 4 -16.03 -1.51 12.14
CA ALA A 4 -14.77 -1.30 12.85
C ALA A 4 -13.65 -2.20 12.29
N GLN A 5 -13.98 -3.44 11.91
CA GLN A 5 -13.02 -4.37 11.32
C GLN A 5 -12.63 -3.93 9.90
N ILE A 6 -13.60 -3.54 9.08
CA ILE A 6 -13.37 -3.01 7.72
C ILE A 6 -12.47 -1.77 7.81
N THR A 7 -12.79 -0.83 8.70
CA THR A 7 -12.01 0.38 8.94
C THR A 7 -10.59 0.06 9.39
N SER A 8 -10.41 -0.95 10.25
CA SER A 8 -9.09 -1.40 10.70
C SER A 8 -8.25 -1.99 9.55
N VAL A 9 -8.87 -2.78 8.66
CA VAL A 9 -8.20 -3.34 7.47
C VAL A 9 -7.78 -2.24 6.50
N ILE A 10 -8.67 -1.28 6.20
CA ILE A 10 -8.36 -0.14 5.32
C ILE A 10 -7.20 0.68 5.91
N ASN A 11 -7.27 1.04 7.18
CA ASN A 11 -6.19 1.75 7.88
C ASN A 11 -4.87 0.98 7.82
N GLY A 12 -4.91 -0.33 8.09
CA GLY A 12 -3.75 -1.19 8.07
C GLY A 12 -3.10 -1.28 6.69
N PHE A 13 -3.91 -1.34 5.63
CA PHE A 13 -3.44 -1.34 4.24
C PHE A 13 -2.83 0.02 3.86
N SER A 14 -3.54 1.12 4.11
CA SER A 14 -3.06 2.48 3.84
C SER A 14 -1.75 2.76 4.58
N ASN A 15 -1.63 2.38 5.85
CA ASN A 15 -0.42 2.56 6.62
C ASN A 15 0.75 1.71 6.09
N ALA A 16 0.48 0.49 5.61
CA ALA A 16 1.51 -0.34 4.97
C ALA A 16 2.02 0.30 3.67
N LEU A 17 1.14 0.92 2.87
CA LEU A 17 1.51 1.65 1.66
C LEU A 17 2.33 2.91 1.97
N SER A 18 1.89 3.74 2.91
CA SER A 18 2.63 4.96 3.30
C SER A 18 4.04 4.64 3.81
N ASN A 19 4.20 3.52 4.52
CA ASN A 19 5.50 3.05 5.01
C ASN A 19 6.28 2.22 3.98
N GLN A 20 5.77 2.06 2.75
CA GLN A 20 6.38 1.24 1.70
C GLN A 20 6.69 -0.20 2.14
N ASN A 21 5.89 -0.74 3.07
CA ASN A 21 6.00 -2.13 3.50
C ASN A 21 5.20 -3.01 2.54
N TRP A 22 5.81 -3.28 1.38
CA TRP A 22 5.14 -3.91 0.23
C TRP A 22 4.59 -5.30 0.54
N ASP A 23 5.32 -6.11 1.31
CA ASP A 23 4.86 -7.44 1.74
C ASP A 23 3.64 -7.34 2.66
N LYS A 24 3.66 -6.39 3.60
CA LYS A 24 2.50 -6.17 4.47
C LYS A 24 1.31 -5.64 3.68
N ALA A 25 1.50 -4.71 2.74
CA ALA A 25 0.45 -4.20 1.88
C ALA A 25 -0.19 -5.33 1.05
N ARG A 26 0.64 -6.17 0.42
CA ARG A 26 0.18 -7.36 -0.31
C ARG A 26 -0.60 -8.34 0.56
N SER A 27 -0.26 -8.47 1.85
CA SER A 27 -0.95 -9.39 2.77
C SER A 27 -2.42 -9.04 3.03
N TYR A 28 -2.83 -7.79 2.77
CA TYR A 28 -4.24 -7.38 2.84
C TYR A 28 -5.02 -7.70 1.55
N CYS A 29 -4.34 -8.13 0.49
CA CYS A 29 -4.94 -8.44 -0.80
C CYS A 29 -5.03 -9.96 -0.99
N PHE A 30 -6.05 -10.40 -1.74
CA PHE A 30 -6.10 -11.77 -2.24
C PHE A 30 -4.96 -11.99 -3.25
N TYR A 31 -4.20 -13.08 -3.12
CA TYR A 31 -3.05 -13.35 -3.98
C TYR A 31 -3.44 -13.38 -5.47
N GLY A 32 -2.69 -12.66 -6.31
CA GLY A 32 -2.95 -12.56 -7.74
C GLY A 32 -4.16 -11.71 -8.14
N SER A 33 -4.90 -11.15 -7.18
CA SER A 33 -5.98 -10.19 -7.47
C SER A 33 -5.46 -8.90 -8.11
N GLY A 34 -6.37 -8.12 -8.71
CA GLY A 34 -6.03 -6.80 -9.25
C GLY A 34 -5.37 -5.90 -8.21
N SER A 35 -5.90 -5.85 -6.98
CA SER A 35 -5.30 -5.07 -5.89
C SER A 35 -3.91 -5.56 -5.51
N TYR A 36 -3.67 -6.88 -5.47
CA TYR A 36 -2.34 -7.44 -5.21
C TYR A 36 -1.32 -7.03 -6.27
N ASN A 37 -1.70 -7.11 -7.55
CA ASN A 37 -0.84 -6.70 -8.67
C ASN A 37 -0.63 -5.18 -8.70
N ASN A 38 -1.63 -4.39 -8.27
CA ASN A 38 -1.48 -2.94 -8.14
C ASN A 38 -0.43 -2.56 -7.08
N VAL A 39 -0.33 -3.30 -5.97
CA VAL A 39 0.76 -3.08 -4.99
C VAL A 39 2.12 -3.36 -5.61
N ILE A 40 2.27 -4.44 -6.39
CA ILE A 40 3.52 -4.75 -7.11
C ILE A 40 3.86 -3.64 -8.11
N ASN A 41 2.88 -3.17 -8.87
CA ASN A 41 3.10 -2.09 -9.83
C ASN A 41 3.52 -0.79 -9.14
N LEU A 42 2.91 -0.44 -8.01
CA LEU A 42 3.29 0.73 -7.22
C LEU A 42 4.71 0.60 -6.65
N GLU A 43 5.07 -0.56 -6.10
CA GLU A 43 6.44 -0.86 -5.64
C GLU A 43 7.46 -0.63 -6.76
N ASN A 44 7.18 -1.15 -7.95
CA ASN A 44 8.06 -0.97 -9.12
C ASN A 44 8.20 0.51 -9.52
N VAL A 45 7.11 1.27 -9.51
CA VAL A 45 7.13 2.72 -9.81
C VAL A 45 7.95 3.48 -8.76
N VAL A 46 7.76 3.17 -7.48
CA VAL A 46 8.52 3.79 -6.40
C VAL A 46 10.00 3.45 -6.52
N ALA A 47 10.37 2.19 -6.81
CA ALA A 47 11.75 1.79 -7.03
C ALA A 47 12.39 2.53 -8.22
N GLN A 48 11.65 2.74 -9.32
CA GLN A 48 12.11 3.53 -10.45
C GLN A 48 12.33 5.00 -10.08
N LEU A 49 11.38 5.61 -9.38
CA LEU A 49 11.49 7.01 -8.95
C LEU A 49 12.63 7.20 -7.94
N SER A 50 12.80 6.31 -6.97
CA SER A 50 13.90 6.35 -6.00
C SER A 50 15.28 6.20 -6.65
N SER A 51 15.37 5.70 -7.89
CA SER A 51 16.62 5.71 -8.66
C SER A 51 16.95 7.07 -9.29
N MET A 52 15.94 7.95 -9.42
CA MET A 52 16.03 9.27 -10.05
C MET A 52 16.01 10.41 -9.04
N ILE A 53 15.33 10.23 -7.90
CA ILE A 53 15.18 11.21 -6.83
C ILE A 53 15.50 10.60 -5.47
N GLU A 54 15.94 11.44 -4.54
CA GLU A 54 16.50 10.99 -3.26
C GLU A 54 15.47 10.31 -2.35
N ASN A 55 14.21 10.76 -2.37
CA ASN A 55 13.14 10.19 -1.54
C ASN A 55 11.78 10.25 -2.24
N VAL A 56 11.06 9.13 -2.24
CA VAL A 56 9.65 9.05 -2.64
C VAL A 56 8.83 8.86 -1.38
N THR A 57 7.84 9.72 -1.15
CA THR A 57 6.89 9.59 -0.04
C THR A 57 5.51 9.28 -0.59
N LEU A 58 4.84 8.28 -0.01
CA LEU A 58 3.45 7.96 -0.31
C LEU A 58 2.58 8.42 0.86
N ASP A 59 1.55 9.20 0.58
CA ASP A 59 0.60 9.68 1.58
C ASP A 59 -0.80 9.11 1.33
N TYR A 60 -1.11 8.02 2.04
CA TYR A 60 -2.45 7.41 2.09
C TYR A 60 -3.22 7.79 3.35
N SER A 61 -2.73 8.74 4.15
CA SER A 61 -3.40 9.20 5.37
C SER A 61 -4.67 10.02 5.11
N LEU A 62 -4.85 10.51 3.88
CA LEU A 62 -5.97 11.34 3.44
C LEU A 62 -7.22 10.56 2.99
N LEU A 63 -7.20 9.22 3.02
CA LEU A 63 -8.31 8.38 2.53
C LEU A 63 -9.35 8.00 3.60
N LEU A 64 -9.22 8.54 4.83
CA LEU A 64 -10.16 8.36 5.94
C LEU A 64 -10.42 9.66 6.69
#